data_AF-A0A2D6KXG8-F1
#
_entry.id   AF-A0A2D6KXG8-F1
#
_cell.length_a   1.000
_cell.length_b   1.000
_cell.length_c   1.000
_cell.angle_alpha   90.00
_cell.angle_beta   90.00
_cell.angle_gamma   90.00
#
_symmetry.space_group_name_H-M   'P 1'
#
loop_
_entity.id
_entity.type
_entity.pdbx_description
1 polymer ?
#
loop_
_entity_poly.entity_id
_entity_poly.type
_entity_poly.pdbx_seq_one_letter_code
_entity_poly.pdbx_strand_id
1 'polypeptide(L)'
;NPRDIGILADNKGKLLPLLNMIPRTLVRGGSFFYRASLYNKKTIKNKKLVKAPEKQEKLEKPKRKDGLIVYIIAFFISLVVFCVALVYHKLVYSIIGAVLISISTVLILARKKEGEREKRRELKLKKRLEKDVSELRTLINKANKFIAEKNISKVTDSYLKLRWLYGKLISKPLEFKEKRNLYSKLKEICLWIRSEKQEKAAKLHKEKQEKAAKPKKINKPEVYYTMFFISMLIVVFTFVYRHLITFILGISLMLLSLLGYRLNKRKMPKKEETKKERLIEIKGMEIKREKYETDFDVLYKLVKRRGSIKLSEIEKYFGIDKKLAEEWCMILEGHSMLKLHYPPFGEPELKVEKEANERNKRKV
;
A
#
# COMPACT_ATOMS: atom_id res chain seq x y z
N ASN A 1 -5.79 -3.21 41.37
CA ASN A 1 -4.76 -4.26 41.49
C ASN A 1 -3.94 -4.28 40.20
N PRO A 2 -2.72 -3.72 40.15
CA PRO A 2 -1.92 -3.67 38.94
C PRO A 2 -0.95 -4.85 38.93
N ARG A 3 -1.43 -6.02 38.54
CA ARG A 3 -0.63 -7.16 38.12
C ARG A 3 -1.34 -7.71 36.90
N ASP A 4 -0.84 -7.37 35.71
CA ASP A 4 -1.02 -8.06 34.42
C ASP A 4 -0.60 -7.15 33.26
N ILE A 5 0.67 -6.70 33.31
CA ILE A 5 1.36 -6.23 32.12
C ILE A 5 2.58 -7.14 31.96
N GLY A 6 2.41 -8.19 31.14
CA GLY A 6 3.49 -9.09 30.78
C GLY A 6 4.56 -8.34 30.01
N ILE A 7 5.72 -8.16 30.65
CA ILE A 7 6.94 -7.62 30.04
C ILE A 7 7.65 -8.79 29.36
N LEU A 8 7.75 -8.76 28.03
CA LEU A 8 8.64 -9.64 27.27
C LEU A 8 10.09 -9.15 27.50
N ALA A 9 10.81 -9.82 28.41
CA ALA A 9 12.25 -9.67 28.60
C ALA A 9 12.98 -10.81 27.86
N ASP A 10 14.15 -10.55 27.29
CA ASP A 10 15.04 -11.61 26.79
C ASP A 10 15.77 -12.28 27.97
N ASN A 11 16.34 -13.47 27.73
CA ASN A 11 17.04 -14.31 28.73
C ASN A 11 18.26 -13.66 29.41
N LYS A 12 18.59 -12.39 29.12
CA LYS A 12 19.68 -11.62 29.74
C LYS A 12 19.20 -10.37 30.50
N GLY A 13 17.89 -10.20 30.70
CA GLY A 13 17.35 -9.17 31.61
C GLY A 13 17.58 -7.73 31.17
N LYS A 14 17.87 -7.46 29.88
CA LYS A 14 17.97 -6.09 29.35
C LYS A 14 16.60 -5.60 28.86
N LEU A 15 16.11 -4.52 29.48
CA LEU A 15 14.96 -3.76 28.99
C LEU A 15 15.29 -3.11 27.63
N LEU A 16 14.63 -3.57 26.57
CA LEU A 16 14.77 -2.95 25.24
C LEU A 16 14.02 -1.61 25.21
N PRO A 17 14.65 -0.49 24.79
CA PRO A 17 13.96 0.78 24.66
C PRO A 17 12.95 0.72 23.51
N LEU A 18 11.66 0.92 23.83
CA LEU A 18 10.51 0.96 22.91
C LEU A 18 10.54 2.12 21.88
N LEU A 19 11.65 2.84 21.73
CA LEU A 19 11.73 4.03 20.87
C LEU A 19 12.25 3.77 19.43
N ASN A 20 12.62 2.54 19.06
CA ASN A 20 13.18 2.24 17.73
C ASN A 20 12.16 1.72 16.69
N MET A 21 10.85 1.87 16.93
CA MET A 21 9.80 1.40 16.01
C MET A 21 9.13 2.55 15.20
N ILE A 22 9.91 3.55 14.80
CA ILE A 22 9.48 4.57 13.82
C ILE A 22 10.53 4.58 12.70
N PRO A 23 10.22 4.14 11.47
CA PRO A 23 11.16 4.23 10.37
C PRO A 23 11.44 5.71 10.03
N ARG A 24 12.64 6.18 10.37
CA ARG A 24 13.23 7.44 9.92
C ARG A 24 13.70 7.28 8.46
N THR A 25 12.78 7.21 7.52
CA THR A 25 13.11 7.35 6.09
C THR A 25 11.96 8.04 5.37
N LEU A 26 11.89 9.37 5.47
CA LEU A 26 11.18 10.23 4.52
C LEU A 26 11.54 11.70 4.79
N VAL A 27 12.83 12.01 4.64
CA VAL A 27 13.32 13.37 4.39
C VAL A 27 14.34 13.28 3.27
N ARG A 28 13.88 13.33 2.02
CA ARG A 28 14.55 13.98 0.88
C ARG A 28 13.84 13.67 -0.44
N GLY A 29 13.52 14.75 -1.16
CA GLY A 29 13.53 14.82 -2.63
C GLY A 29 12.38 14.15 -3.37
N GLY A 30 11.52 14.95 -4.03
CA GLY A 30 10.57 14.41 -4.99
C GLY A 30 9.49 15.41 -5.42
N SER A 31 9.88 16.35 -6.27
CA SER A 31 9.00 17.19 -7.07
C SER A 31 8.00 16.36 -7.88
N PHE A 32 6.72 16.43 -7.54
CA PHE A 32 5.64 15.82 -8.32
C PHE A 32 4.85 16.88 -9.08
N PHE A 33 5.01 16.86 -10.41
CA PHE A 33 4.19 17.55 -11.38
C PHE A 33 2.71 17.12 -11.24
N TYR A 34 1.83 18.12 -11.12
CA TYR A 34 0.38 17.95 -11.17
C TYR A 34 -0.07 17.78 -12.63
N ARG A 35 -0.68 16.63 -12.96
CA ARG A 35 -1.53 16.48 -14.15
C ARG A 35 -2.98 16.50 -13.70
N ALA A 36 -3.66 17.61 -13.98
CA ALA A 36 -5.09 17.77 -13.77
C ALA A 36 -5.87 17.06 -14.88
N SER A 37 -6.81 16.18 -14.54
CA SER A 37 -7.89 15.81 -15.46
C SER A 37 -9.23 15.79 -14.73
N LEU A 38 -9.98 16.87 -14.96
CA LEU A 38 -11.42 16.93 -15.18
C LEU A 38 -12.29 15.88 -14.47
N TYR A 39 -12.95 16.28 -13.39
CA TYR A 39 -14.15 15.59 -12.92
C TYR A 39 -15.39 16.47 -13.05
N ASN A 40 -16.36 15.82 -13.69
CA ASN A 40 -17.61 16.30 -14.25
C ASN A 40 -18.61 16.74 -13.17
N LYS A 41 -19.29 17.87 -13.42
CA LYS A 41 -20.21 18.55 -12.52
C LYS A 41 -21.64 18.15 -12.91
N LYS A 42 -22.26 17.22 -12.18
CA LYS A 42 -23.72 16.96 -12.26
C LYS A 42 -24.37 16.89 -10.88
N THR A 43 -25.11 17.97 -10.59
CA THR A 43 -26.42 18.06 -9.92
C THR A 43 -26.77 17.02 -8.85
N ILE A 44 -26.89 17.47 -7.59
CA ILE A 44 -27.84 16.90 -6.62
C ILE A 44 -28.68 18.05 -6.04
N LYS A 45 -29.96 18.05 -6.41
CA LYS A 45 -31.03 18.89 -5.86
C LYS A 45 -31.38 18.44 -4.43
N ASN A 46 -31.64 19.43 -3.59
CA ASN A 46 -32.58 19.47 -2.46
C ASN A 46 -32.67 18.25 -1.54
N LYS A 47 -32.08 18.39 -0.33
CA LYS A 47 -32.62 17.73 0.86
C LYS A 47 -32.70 18.74 2.00
N LYS A 48 -33.94 19.03 2.43
CA LYS A 48 -34.28 19.86 3.59
C LYS A 48 -33.50 19.37 4.81
N LEU A 49 -32.60 20.21 5.33
CA LEU A 49 -31.95 19.99 6.61
C LEU A 49 -32.91 20.41 7.72
N VAL A 50 -33.29 19.43 8.53
CA VAL A 50 -33.91 19.60 9.85
C VAL A 50 -32.90 20.32 10.74
N LYS A 51 -33.28 21.49 11.27
CA LYS A 51 -32.49 22.26 12.23
C LYS A 51 -32.41 21.49 13.55
N ALA A 52 -31.20 21.13 13.97
CA ALA A 52 -30.91 20.71 15.33
C ALA A 52 -30.63 21.95 16.20
N PRO A 53 -31.01 21.96 17.49
CA PRO A 53 -30.85 23.12 18.36
C PRO A 53 -29.38 23.36 18.70
N GLU A 54 -28.92 24.55 18.32
CA GLU A 54 -27.59 25.09 18.55
C GLU A 54 -27.49 25.54 20.02
N LYS A 55 -26.86 24.72 20.87
CA LYS A 55 -26.47 25.15 22.23
C LYS A 55 -25.39 26.22 22.09
N GLN A 56 -25.77 27.47 22.33
CA GLN A 56 -24.87 28.60 22.41
C GLN A 56 -24.02 28.50 23.68
N GLU A 57 -22.81 27.97 23.53
CA GLU A 57 -21.76 28.11 24.54
C GLU A 57 -21.23 29.55 24.45
N LYS A 58 -21.58 30.37 25.46
CA LYS A 58 -21.12 31.76 25.59
C LYS A 58 -19.59 31.76 25.74
N LEU A 59 -18.87 31.91 24.62
CA LEU A 59 -17.46 32.27 24.64
C LEU A 59 -17.33 33.68 25.26
N GLU A 60 -16.86 33.73 26.50
CA GLU A 60 -16.40 34.97 27.12
C GLU A 60 -15.30 35.59 26.26
N LYS A 61 -15.61 36.75 25.67
CA LYS A 61 -14.63 37.57 24.97
C LYS A 61 -13.66 38.13 26.02
N PRO A 62 -12.34 37.98 25.88
CA PRO A 62 -11.39 38.62 26.78
C PRO A 62 -11.60 40.14 26.71
N LYS A 63 -11.90 40.75 27.86
CA LYS A 63 -12.07 42.19 28.04
C LYS A 63 -10.76 42.90 27.67
N ARG A 64 -10.66 43.33 26.41
CA ARG A 64 -9.51 44.00 25.80
C ARG A 64 -9.45 45.49 26.20
N LYS A 65 -9.53 45.81 27.49
CA LYS A 65 -9.50 47.21 27.99
C LYS A 65 -8.07 47.74 28.21
N ASP A 66 -7.09 46.87 28.40
CA ASP A 66 -5.75 47.29 28.85
C ASP A 66 -4.92 47.97 27.75
N GLY A 67 -5.17 47.63 26.49
CA GLY A 67 -4.50 48.28 25.37
C GLY A 67 -4.86 49.76 25.23
N LEU A 68 -6.13 50.12 25.49
CA LEU A 68 -6.63 51.49 25.28
C LEU A 68 -6.02 52.48 26.28
N ILE A 69 -5.76 52.02 27.51
CA ILE A 69 -5.14 52.83 28.57
C ILE A 69 -3.69 53.19 28.20
N VAL A 70 -2.92 52.22 27.67
CA VAL A 70 -1.54 52.45 27.24
C VAL A 70 -1.47 53.48 26.09
N TYR A 71 -2.43 53.45 25.16
CA TYR A 71 -2.49 54.44 24.06
C TYR A 71 -2.86 55.84 24.55
N ILE A 72 -3.78 55.96 25.52
CA ILE A 72 -4.15 57.26 26.09
C ILE A 72 -2.95 57.88 26.81
N ILE A 73 -2.23 57.09 27.62
CA ILE A 73 -1.04 57.58 28.33
C ILE A 73 0.06 58.01 27.35
N ALA A 74 0.34 57.20 26.31
CA ALA A 74 1.33 57.55 25.29
C ALA A 74 0.94 58.82 24.51
N PHE A 75 -0.36 59.03 24.24
CA PHE A 75 -0.87 60.25 23.61
C PHE A 75 -0.64 61.48 24.49
N PHE A 76 -0.96 61.40 25.78
CA PHE A 76 -0.75 62.51 26.71
C PHE A 76 0.74 62.86 26.88
N ILE A 77 1.63 61.86 26.98
CA ILE A 77 3.08 62.11 27.04
C ILE A 77 3.56 62.81 25.75
N SER A 78 3.09 62.36 24.59
CA SER A 78 3.43 62.99 23.29
C SER A 78 2.92 64.43 23.21
N LEU A 79 1.72 64.70 23.74
CA LEU A 79 1.13 66.03 23.80
C LEU A 79 1.94 66.98 24.70
N VAL A 80 2.40 66.50 25.86
CA VAL A 80 3.22 67.30 26.79
C VAL A 80 4.58 67.64 26.18
N VAL A 81 5.26 66.67 25.56
CA VAL A 81 6.54 66.91 24.87
C VAL A 81 6.37 67.91 23.71
N PHE A 82 5.24 67.84 23.00
CA PHE A 82 4.90 68.79 21.94
C PHE A 82 4.71 70.22 22.46
N CYS A 83 3.98 70.40 23.57
CA CYS A 83 3.77 71.70 24.19
C CYS A 83 5.08 72.34 24.69
N VAL A 84 5.99 71.56 25.26
CA VAL A 84 7.30 72.07 25.72
C VAL A 84 8.20 72.50 24.54
N ALA A 85 8.16 71.75 23.43
CA ALA A 85 8.95 72.08 22.23
C ALA A 85 8.45 73.35 21.50
N LEU A 86 7.15 73.64 21.55
CA LEU A 86 6.56 74.87 21.00
C LEU A 86 7.07 76.14 21.68
N VAL A 87 7.50 76.04 22.94
CA VAL A 87 8.02 77.18 23.72
C VAL A 87 9.47 77.52 23.32
N TYR A 88 10.28 76.53 22.90
CA TYR A 88 11.73 76.68 22.76
C TYR A 88 12.27 76.83 21.31
N HIS A 89 11.51 76.49 20.25
CA HIS A 89 11.85 76.88 18.86
C HIS A 89 10.59 76.77 17.97
N LYS A 90 9.99 77.90 17.60
CA LYS A 90 8.54 78.02 17.36
C LYS A 90 7.91 77.36 16.12
N LEU A 91 8.66 76.86 15.14
CA LEU A 91 8.05 76.36 13.89
C LEU A 91 8.49 74.94 13.51
N VAL A 92 9.77 74.62 13.67
CA VAL A 92 10.35 73.32 13.24
C VAL A 92 9.83 72.16 14.10
N TYR A 93 9.78 72.30 15.42
CA TYR A 93 9.30 71.22 16.29
C TYR A 93 7.79 70.97 16.19
N SER A 94 7.00 71.99 15.87
CA SER A 94 5.55 71.84 15.63
C SER A 94 5.28 70.93 14.43
N ILE A 95 6.03 71.13 13.34
CA ILE A 95 5.92 70.32 12.12
C ILE A 95 6.37 68.87 12.42
N ILE A 96 7.48 68.68 13.12
CA ILE A 96 7.99 67.34 13.49
C ILE A 96 6.96 66.59 14.35
N GLY A 97 6.37 67.25 15.36
CA GLY A 97 5.36 66.64 16.22
C GLY A 97 4.10 66.21 15.46
N ALA A 98 3.58 67.05 14.57
CA ALA A 98 2.45 66.72 13.73
C ALA A 98 2.74 65.51 12.81
N VAL A 99 3.95 65.44 12.24
CA VAL A 99 4.38 64.29 11.43
C VAL A 99 4.45 63.02 12.27
N LEU A 100 5.02 63.05 13.47
CA LEU A 100 5.09 61.88 14.37
C LEU A 100 3.70 61.38 14.78
N ILE A 101 2.76 62.28 15.07
CA ILE A 101 1.37 61.91 15.38
C ILE A 101 0.71 61.24 14.17
N SER A 102 0.91 61.78 12.96
CA SER A 102 0.38 61.19 11.72
C SER A 102 0.96 59.79 11.45
N ILE A 103 2.26 59.58 11.68
CA ILE A 103 2.91 58.27 11.52
C ILE A 103 2.35 57.27 12.55
N SER A 104 2.20 57.68 13.81
CA SER A 104 1.68 56.81 14.88
C SER A 104 0.24 56.35 14.60
N THR A 105 -0.63 57.25 14.13
CA THR A 105 -2.02 56.92 13.78
C THR A 105 -2.10 55.96 12.59
N VAL A 106 -1.28 56.16 11.56
CA VAL A 106 -1.17 55.23 10.42
C VAL A 106 -0.70 53.85 10.87
N LEU A 107 0.31 53.78 11.75
CA LEU A 107 0.80 52.51 12.30
C LEU A 107 -0.27 51.77 13.12
N ILE A 108 -1.05 52.48 13.93
CA ILE A 108 -2.16 51.89 14.70
C ILE A 108 -3.24 51.34 13.77
N LEU A 109 -3.61 52.08 12.72
CA LEU A 109 -4.58 51.62 11.71
C LEU A 109 -4.06 50.41 10.93
N ALA A 110 -2.77 50.40 10.57
CA ALA A 110 -2.13 49.26 9.90
C ALA A 110 -2.19 47.99 10.77
N ARG A 111 -1.80 48.09 12.06
CA ARG A 111 -1.89 46.96 13.01
C ARG A 111 -3.32 46.46 13.21
N LYS A 112 -4.30 47.37 13.28
CA LYS A 112 -5.73 46.99 13.39
C LYS A 112 -6.18 46.21 12.15
N LYS A 113 -5.81 46.67 10.95
CA LYS A 113 -6.13 46.02 9.67
C LYS A 113 -5.45 44.65 9.54
N GLU A 114 -4.23 44.50 10.03
CA GLU A 114 -3.53 43.20 10.10
C GLU A 114 -4.25 42.22 11.02
N GLY A 115 -4.63 42.65 12.24
CA GLY A 115 -5.39 41.81 13.15
C GLY A 115 -6.75 41.36 12.59
N GLU A 116 -7.43 42.20 11.81
CA GLU A 116 -8.66 41.79 11.10
C GLU A 116 -8.37 40.78 9.97
N ARG A 117 -7.27 40.94 9.24
CA ARG A 117 -6.84 39.98 8.21
C ARG A 117 -6.52 38.62 8.83
N GLU A 118 -5.85 38.60 9.97
CA GLU A 118 -5.54 37.39 10.73
C GLU A 118 -6.81 36.68 11.21
N LYS A 119 -7.73 37.40 11.87
CA LYS A 119 -9.05 36.85 12.26
C LYS A 119 -9.83 36.27 11.07
N ARG A 120 -9.77 36.92 9.89
CA ARG A 120 -10.39 36.38 8.66
C ARG A 120 -9.69 35.10 8.18
N ARG A 121 -8.36 34.99 8.31
CA ARG A 121 -7.60 33.78 7.99
C ARG A 121 -7.93 32.65 8.96
N GLU A 122 -7.97 32.92 10.26
CA GLU A 122 -8.37 31.97 11.30
C GLU A 122 -9.80 31.45 11.07
N LEU A 123 -10.75 32.35 10.78
CA LEU A 123 -12.13 31.96 10.51
C LEU A 123 -12.23 31.08 9.26
N LYS A 124 -11.48 31.38 8.20
CA LYS A 124 -11.41 30.55 6.99
C LYS A 124 -10.80 29.18 7.29
N LEU A 125 -9.77 29.12 8.14
CA LEU A 125 -9.16 27.87 8.57
C LEU A 125 -10.13 27.02 9.40
N LYS A 126 -10.84 27.63 10.36
CA LYS A 126 -11.88 26.96 11.17
C LYS A 126 -12.99 26.37 10.30
N LYS A 127 -13.55 27.16 9.36
CA LYS A 127 -14.57 26.66 8.42
C LYS A 127 -14.08 25.49 7.55
N ARG A 128 -12.82 25.53 7.09
CA ARG A 128 -12.23 24.41 6.32
C ARG A 128 -12.03 23.18 7.22
N LEU A 129 -11.62 23.38 8.47
CA LEU A 129 -11.43 22.31 9.45
C LEU A 129 -12.75 21.62 9.78
N GLU A 130 -13.81 22.39 10.06
CA GLU A 130 -15.16 21.89 10.31
C GLU A 130 -15.68 21.06 9.12
N LYS A 131 -15.44 21.55 7.89
CA LYS A 131 -15.82 20.82 6.66
C LYS A 131 -15.11 19.47 6.58
N ASP A 132 -13.80 19.44 6.75
CA ASP A 132 -13.01 18.20 6.67
C ASP A 132 -13.39 17.22 7.79
N VAL A 133 -13.65 17.71 9.01
CA VAL A 133 -14.15 16.89 10.14
C VAL A 133 -15.53 16.31 9.82
N SER A 134 -16.42 17.11 9.22
CA SER A 134 -17.74 16.64 8.81
C SER A 134 -17.65 15.54 7.74
N GLU A 135 -16.76 15.70 6.77
CA GLU A 135 -16.52 14.72 5.71
C GLU A 135 -15.98 13.41 6.30
N LEU A 136 -15.01 13.50 7.22
CA LEU A 136 -14.48 12.34 7.93
C LEU A 136 -15.58 11.60 8.70
N ARG A 137 -16.46 12.31 9.42
CA ARG A 137 -17.60 11.70 10.13
C ARG A 137 -18.53 10.95 9.16
N THR A 138 -18.82 11.53 7.98
CA THR A 138 -19.66 10.84 6.98
C THR A 138 -19.01 9.56 6.46
N LEU A 139 -17.68 9.56 6.26
CA LEU A 139 -16.95 8.37 5.81
C LEU A 139 -16.86 7.29 6.89
N ILE A 140 -16.73 7.67 8.16
CA ILE A 140 -16.79 6.73 9.29
C ILE A 140 -18.15 6.05 9.30
N ASN A 141 -19.25 6.81 9.17
CA ASN A 141 -20.60 6.24 9.14
C ASN A 141 -20.80 5.31 7.94
N LYS A 142 -20.27 5.66 6.77
CA LYS A 142 -20.28 4.77 5.58
C LYS A 142 -19.48 3.48 5.83
N ALA A 143 -18.29 3.58 6.42
CA ALA A 143 -17.48 2.42 6.76
C ALA A 143 -18.21 1.50 7.75
N ASN A 144 -18.83 2.07 8.79
CA ASN A 144 -19.63 1.31 9.75
C ASN A 144 -20.84 0.62 9.11
N LYS A 145 -21.50 1.27 8.14
CA LYS A 145 -22.56 0.64 7.35
C LYS A 145 -22.03 -0.56 6.55
N PHE A 146 -20.88 -0.41 5.89
CA PHE A 146 -20.26 -1.53 5.14
C PHE A 146 -19.74 -2.65 6.05
N ILE A 147 -19.34 -2.33 7.28
CA ILE A 147 -19.00 -3.31 8.32
C ILE A 147 -20.24 -4.14 8.68
N ALA A 148 -21.40 -3.49 8.89
CA ALA A 148 -22.66 -4.19 9.14
C ALA A 148 -23.07 -5.10 7.96
N GLU A 149 -22.81 -4.67 6.72
CA GLU A 149 -23.02 -5.47 5.50
C GLU A 149 -21.95 -6.56 5.27
N LYS A 150 -20.93 -6.67 6.13
CA LYS A 150 -19.76 -7.57 5.96
C LYS A 150 -19.03 -7.42 4.60
N ASN A 151 -19.08 -6.24 3.98
CA ASN A 151 -18.48 -6.00 2.68
C ASN A 151 -17.03 -5.48 2.80
N ILE A 152 -16.07 -6.39 2.97
CA ILE A 152 -14.65 -6.06 3.22
C ILE A 152 -14.03 -5.16 2.13
N SER A 153 -14.42 -5.33 0.86
CA SER A 153 -13.88 -4.49 -0.23
C SER A 153 -14.25 -3.02 -0.01
N LYS A 154 -15.54 -2.74 0.19
CA LYS A 154 -16.05 -1.38 0.40
C LYS A 154 -15.54 -0.76 1.70
N VAL A 155 -15.36 -1.56 2.76
CA VAL A 155 -14.73 -1.10 4.02
C VAL A 155 -13.27 -0.72 3.78
N THR A 156 -12.52 -1.51 3.02
CA THR A 156 -11.10 -1.23 2.70
C THR A 156 -10.96 0.07 1.91
N ASP A 157 -11.82 0.29 0.90
CA ASP A 157 -11.80 1.53 0.10
C ASP A 157 -12.17 2.76 0.93
N SER A 158 -13.16 2.62 1.82
CA SER A 158 -13.56 3.68 2.73
C SER A 158 -12.45 3.99 3.75
N TYR A 159 -11.75 2.96 4.24
CA TYR A 159 -10.62 3.09 5.15
C TYR A 159 -9.44 3.83 4.51
N LEU A 160 -9.12 3.58 3.23
CA LEU A 160 -8.06 4.31 2.52
C LEU A 160 -8.36 5.81 2.45
N LYS A 161 -9.61 6.17 2.12
CA LYS A 161 -10.06 7.58 2.11
C LYS A 161 -10.02 8.21 3.50
N LEU A 162 -10.47 7.47 4.52
CA LEU A 162 -10.40 7.89 5.92
C LEU A 162 -8.97 8.15 6.38
N ARG A 163 -8.04 7.24 6.08
CA ARG A 163 -6.62 7.37 6.44
C ARG A 163 -6.00 8.62 5.82
N TRP A 164 -6.31 8.90 4.55
CA TRP A 164 -5.80 10.10 3.87
C TRP A 164 -6.36 11.39 4.46
N LEU A 165 -7.67 11.48 4.70
CA LEU A 165 -8.27 12.65 5.35
C LEU A 165 -7.76 12.84 6.78
N TYR A 166 -7.58 11.76 7.52
CA TYR A 166 -7.01 11.80 8.86
C TYR A 166 -5.58 12.36 8.84
N GLY A 167 -4.75 11.94 7.87
CA GLY A 167 -3.42 12.53 7.65
C GLY A 167 -3.46 14.05 7.43
N LYS A 168 -4.43 14.54 6.64
CA LYS A 168 -4.63 15.98 6.43
C LYS A 168 -5.11 16.74 7.67
N LEU A 169 -5.83 16.08 8.57
CA LEU A 169 -6.33 16.68 9.80
C LEU A 169 -5.27 16.72 10.90
N ILE A 170 -4.36 15.76 10.95
CA ILE A 170 -3.27 15.73 11.94
C ILE A 170 -2.38 16.97 11.82
N SER A 171 -2.09 17.41 10.60
CA SER A 171 -1.26 18.58 10.32
C SER A 171 -1.93 19.92 10.67
N LYS A 172 -3.23 19.91 11.03
CA LYS A 172 -3.97 21.11 11.39
C LYS A 172 -4.06 21.28 12.92
N PRO A 173 -4.28 22.51 13.41
CA PRO A 173 -4.51 22.79 14.83
C PRO A 173 -5.92 22.33 15.23
N LEU A 174 -6.10 21.01 15.36
CA LEU A 174 -7.29 20.39 15.92
C LEU A 174 -7.07 20.14 17.42
N GLU A 175 -8.13 20.21 18.22
CA GLU A 175 -8.05 19.92 19.64
C GLU A 175 -7.60 18.46 19.88
N PHE A 176 -6.75 18.23 20.88
CA PHE A 176 -6.16 16.91 21.16
C PHE A 176 -7.24 15.84 21.41
N LYS A 177 -8.31 16.20 22.12
CA LYS A 177 -9.45 15.32 22.41
C LYS A 177 -10.15 14.82 21.15
N GLU A 178 -10.34 15.70 20.16
CA GLU A 178 -10.92 15.34 18.87
C GLU A 178 -9.99 14.42 18.07
N LYS A 179 -8.68 14.73 18.03
CA LYS A 179 -7.68 13.87 17.36
C LYS A 179 -7.69 12.44 17.94
N ARG A 180 -7.80 12.31 19.27
CA ARG A 180 -7.86 11.01 19.96
C ARG A 180 -9.13 10.22 19.62
N ASN A 181 -10.28 10.88 19.59
CA ASN A 181 -11.57 10.24 19.22
C ASN A 181 -11.58 9.78 17.75
N LEU A 182 -11.03 10.59 16.84
CA LEU A 182 -10.91 10.20 15.43
C LEU A 182 -9.96 9.00 15.26
N TYR A 183 -8.85 9.00 16.00
CA TYR A 183 -7.89 7.90 15.98
C TYR A 183 -8.50 6.59 16.50
N SER A 184 -9.25 6.61 17.61
CA SER A 184 -9.87 5.39 18.16
C SER A 184 -10.83 4.75 17.16
N LYS A 185 -11.68 5.56 16.50
CA LYS A 185 -12.59 5.07 15.45
C LYS A 185 -11.86 4.50 14.24
N LEU A 186 -10.78 5.16 13.80
CA LEU A 186 -9.94 4.65 12.71
C LEU A 186 -9.27 3.32 13.08
N LYS A 187 -8.82 3.20 14.34
CA LYS A 187 -8.21 1.99 14.89
C LYS A 187 -9.20 0.83 14.94
N GLU A 188 -10.44 1.05 15.38
CA GLU A 188 -11.51 0.04 15.38
C GLU A 188 -11.77 -0.53 13.98
N ILE A 189 -11.93 0.34 12.99
CA ILE A 189 -12.13 -0.07 11.58
C ILE A 189 -10.91 -0.87 11.08
N CYS A 190 -9.69 -0.44 11.41
CA CYS A 190 -8.47 -1.13 11.03
C CYS A 190 -8.37 -2.54 11.65
N LEU A 191 -8.74 -2.68 12.92
CA LEU A 191 -8.75 -3.96 13.63
C LEU A 191 -9.77 -4.91 13.02
N TRP A 192 -10.96 -4.42 12.68
CA TRP A 192 -11.99 -5.21 11.99
C TRP A 192 -11.53 -5.72 10.62
N ILE A 193 -10.88 -4.88 9.81
CA ILE A 193 -10.33 -5.31 8.50
C ILE A 193 -9.29 -6.42 8.70
N ARG A 194 -8.47 -6.33 9.76
CA ARG A 194 -7.43 -7.33 10.05
C ARG A 194 -8.04 -8.66 10.46
N SER A 195 -9.04 -8.67 11.34
CA SER A 195 -9.70 -9.91 11.80
C SER A 195 -10.40 -10.63 10.66
N GLU A 196 -11.13 -9.90 9.81
CA GLU A 196 -11.82 -10.49 8.66
C GLU A 196 -10.87 -11.09 7.62
N LYS A 197 -9.72 -10.44 7.38
CA LYS A 197 -8.69 -11.01 6.50
C LYS A 197 -8.08 -12.28 7.08
N GLN A 198 -7.88 -12.34 8.39
CA GLN A 198 -7.39 -13.54 9.07
C GLN A 198 -8.41 -14.69 9.00
N GLU A 199 -9.70 -14.40 9.20
CA GLU A 199 -10.76 -15.42 9.10
C GLU A 199 -10.85 -16.01 7.69
N LYS A 200 -10.81 -15.16 6.65
CA LYS A 200 -10.78 -15.62 5.25
C LYS A 200 -9.56 -16.46 4.93
N ALA A 201 -8.39 -16.07 5.43
CA ALA A 201 -7.17 -16.85 5.26
C ALA A 201 -7.30 -18.23 5.94
N ALA A 202 -7.83 -18.27 7.18
CA ALA A 202 -8.05 -19.52 7.91
C ALA A 202 -9.03 -20.46 7.18
N LYS A 203 -10.14 -19.94 6.64
CA LYS A 203 -11.08 -20.73 5.83
C LYS A 203 -10.42 -21.31 4.58
N LEU A 204 -9.63 -20.50 3.87
CA LEU A 204 -8.89 -20.97 2.68
C LEU A 204 -7.85 -22.05 3.04
N HIS A 205 -7.18 -21.93 4.19
CA HIS A 205 -6.26 -22.95 4.68
C HIS A 205 -6.97 -24.25 5.03
N LYS A 206 -8.12 -24.20 5.71
CA LYS A 206 -8.96 -25.38 5.99
C LYS A 206 -9.44 -26.06 4.71
N GLU A 207 -9.95 -25.29 3.74
CA GLU A 207 -10.40 -25.84 2.45
C GLU A 207 -9.24 -26.52 1.69
N LYS A 208 -8.03 -25.94 1.73
CA LYS A 208 -6.84 -26.56 1.15
C LYS A 208 -6.44 -27.84 1.88
N GLN A 209 -6.52 -27.87 3.20
CA GLN A 209 -6.24 -29.06 4.00
C GLN A 209 -7.26 -30.17 3.72
N GLU A 210 -8.55 -29.85 3.63
CA GLU A 210 -9.59 -30.82 3.25
C GLU A 210 -9.39 -31.36 1.84
N LYS A 211 -9.01 -30.50 0.88
CA LYS A 211 -8.67 -30.93 -0.49
C LYS A 211 -7.40 -31.79 -0.54
N ALA A 212 -6.43 -31.54 0.34
CA ALA A 212 -5.20 -32.34 0.45
C ALA A 212 -5.41 -33.67 1.18
N ALA A 213 -6.34 -33.71 2.15
CA ALA A 213 -6.70 -34.91 2.91
C ALA A 213 -7.53 -35.89 2.09
N LYS A 214 -8.21 -35.43 1.02
CA LYS A 214 -8.82 -36.35 0.06
C LYS A 214 -7.72 -37.23 -0.53
N PRO A 215 -7.83 -38.57 -0.40
CA PRO A 215 -6.78 -39.47 -0.89
C PRO A 215 -6.52 -39.11 -2.34
N LYS A 216 -5.25 -38.85 -2.68
CA LYS A 216 -4.85 -38.61 -4.07
C LYS A 216 -5.46 -39.76 -4.87
N LYS A 217 -6.41 -39.43 -5.76
CA LYS A 217 -7.00 -40.44 -6.65
C LYS A 217 -5.83 -41.08 -7.36
N ILE A 218 -5.56 -42.35 -7.04
CA ILE A 218 -4.46 -43.10 -7.62
C ILE A 218 -4.63 -42.98 -9.12
N ASN A 219 -3.59 -42.49 -9.79
CA ASN A 219 -3.58 -42.40 -11.24
C ASN A 219 -3.71 -43.82 -11.76
N LYS A 220 -4.91 -44.20 -12.21
CA LYS A 220 -5.19 -45.52 -12.81
C LYS A 220 -4.10 -45.98 -13.79
N PRO A 221 -3.51 -45.12 -14.66
CA PRO A 221 -2.41 -45.58 -15.53
C PRO A 221 -1.15 -46.06 -14.81
N GLU A 222 -0.76 -45.46 -13.68
CA GLU A 222 0.46 -45.85 -12.95
C GLU A 222 0.37 -47.29 -12.42
N VAL A 223 -0.82 -47.70 -11.96
CA VAL A 223 -1.07 -49.07 -11.48
C VAL A 223 -0.90 -50.10 -12.60
N TYR A 224 -1.31 -49.78 -13.83
CA TYR A 224 -1.14 -50.70 -14.97
C TYR A 224 0.34 -50.84 -15.36
N TYR A 225 1.11 -49.74 -15.33
CA TYR A 225 2.54 -49.81 -15.63
C TYR A 225 3.30 -50.62 -14.57
N THR A 226 3.03 -50.41 -13.28
CA THR A 226 3.70 -51.19 -12.23
C THR A 226 3.35 -52.67 -12.31
N MET A 227 2.07 -53.01 -12.53
CA MET A 227 1.67 -54.40 -12.77
C MET A 227 2.36 -55.00 -14.00
N PHE A 228 2.48 -54.25 -15.10
CA PHE A 228 3.19 -54.72 -16.30
C PHE A 228 4.68 -55.00 -16.03
N PHE A 229 5.38 -54.09 -15.35
CA PHE A 229 6.79 -54.27 -15.01
C PHE A 229 7.02 -55.47 -14.07
N ILE A 230 6.13 -55.68 -13.09
CA ILE A 230 6.19 -56.85 -12.20
C ILE A 230 6.02 -58.14 -13.02
N SER A 231 5.04 -58.19 -13.94
CA SER A 231 4.86 -59.35 -14.83
C SER A 231 6.08 -59.60 -15.71
N MET A 232 6.70 -58.54 -16.25
CA MET A 232 7.91 -58.64 -17.05
C MET A 232 9.08 -59.25 -16.25
N LEU A 233 9.28 -58.81 -15.01
CA LEU A 233 10.31 -59.36 -14.11
C LEU A 233 10.09 -60.84 -13.82
N ILE A 234 8.84 -61.26 -13.57
CA ILE A 234 8.50 -62.67 -13.34
C ILE A 234 8.84 -63.53 -14.58
N VAL A 235 8.55 -63.04 -15.78
CA VAL A 235 8.86 -63.76 -17.03
C VAL A 235 10.37 -63.93 -17.20
N VAL A 236 11.17 -62.88 -16.95
CA VAL A 236 12.64 -62.96 -17.04
C VAL A 236 13.19 -63.94 -16.03
N PHE A 237 12.71 -63.91 -14.78
CA PHE A 237 13.18 -64.81 -13.72
C PHE A 237 12.85 -66.27 -14.05
N THR A 238 11.61 -66.56 -14.45
CA THR A 238 11.15 -67.92 -14.77
C THR A 238 11.85 -68.52 -15.99
N PHE A 239 12.24 -67.68 -16.95
CA PHE A 239 13.06 -68.08 -18.10
C PHE A 239 14.44 -68.60 -17.67
N VAL A 240 15.10 -67.92 -16.71
CA VAL A 240 16.41 -68.35 -16.18
C VAL A 240 16.31 -69.70 -15.46
N TYR A 241 15.25 -69.93 -14.71
CA TYR A 241 15.04 -71.17 -13.93
C TYR A 241 14.38 -72.31 -14.73
N ARG A 242 14.13 -72.14 -16.03
CA ARG A 242 13.61 -73.19 -16.93
C ARG A 242 12.25 -73.78 -16.53
N HIS A 243 11.44 -73.04 -15.76
CA HIS A 243 10.09 -73.46 -15.38
C HIS A 243 9.06 -73.03 -16.43
N LEU A 244 8.64 -73.97 -17.28
CA LEU A 244 7.78 -73.69 -18.43
C LEU A 244 6.36 -73.22 -18.05
N ILE A 245 5.80 -73.77 -16.96
CA ILE A 245 4.43 -73.45 -16.50
C ILE A 245 4.34 -72.00 -16.00
N THR A 246 5.31 -71.55 -15.21
CA THR A 246 5.33 -70.19 -14.65
C THR A 246 5.61 -69.14 -15.74
N PHE A 247 6.35 -69.50 -16.78
CA PHE A 247 6.56 -68.67 -17.97
C PHE A 247 5.24 -68.38 -18.71
N ILE A 248 4.41 -69.40 -18.96
CA ILE A 248 3.09 -69.24 -19.61
C ILE A 248 2.17 -68.35 -18.76
N LEU A 249 2.18 -68.54 -17.44
CA LEU A 249 1.40 -67.73 -16.50
C LEU A 249 1.83 -66.24 -16.57
N GLY A 250 3.14 -65.97 -16.61
CA GLY A 250 3.68 -64.61 -16.70
C GLY A 250 3.26 -63.89 -18.00
N ILE A 251 3.31 -64.58 -19.13
CA ILE A 251 2.85 -64.02 -20.43
C ILE A 251 1.35 -63.71 -20.40
N SER A 252 0.53 -64.60 -19.85
CA SER A 252 -0.92 -64.38 -19.70
C SER A 252 -1.23 -63.14 -18.87
N LEU A 253 -0.54 -62.96 -17.74
CA LEU A 253 -0.65 -61.79 -16.86
C LEU A 253 -0.23 -60.49 -17.57
N MET A 254 0.80 -60.56 -18.41
CA MET A 254 1.27 -59.43 -19.22
C MET A 254 0.23 -59.02 -20.27
N LEU A 255 -0.38 -59.98 -20.97
CA LEU A 255 -1.46 -59.74 -21.93
C LEU A 255 -2.69 -59.12 -21.25
N LEU A 256 -3.07 -59.63 -20.07
CA LEU A 256 -4.21 -59.13 -19.31
C LEU A 256 -4.03 -57.66 -18.88
N SER A 257 -2.82 -57.29 -18.43
CA SER A 257 -2.46 -55.90 -18.11
C SER A 257 -2.57 -54.99 -19.35
N LEU A 258 -2.09 -55.46 -20.50
CA LEU A 258 -2.10 -54.71 -21.76
C LEU A 258 -3.52 -54.48 -22.30
N LEU A 259 -4.39 -55.48 -22.16
CA LEU A 259 -5.82 -55.36 -22.46
C LEU A 259 -6.52 -54.37 -21.53
N GLY A 260 -6.27 -54.45 -20.22
CA GLY A 260 -6.77 -53.50 -19.23
C GLY A 260 -6.37 -52.06 -19.55
N TYR A 261 -5.11 -51.85 -19.93
CA TYR A 261 -4.62 -50.54 -20.38
C TYR A 261 -5.35 -50.05 -21.64
N ARG A 262 -5.52 -50.90 -22.67
CA ARG A 262 -6.21 -50.51 -23.92
C ARG A 262 -7.68 -50.13 -23.69
N LEU A 263 -8.40 -50.89 -22.85
CA LEU A 263 -9.80 -50.59 -22.51
C LEU A 263 -9.92 -49.29 -21.71
N ASN A 264 -9.00 -49.03 -20.78
CA ASN A 264 -9.02 -47.80 -19.98
C ASN A 264 -8.53 -46.56 -20.77
N LYS A 265 -7.65 -46.73 -21.77
CA LYS A 265 -7.13 -45.65 -22.61
C LYS A 265 -8.21 -44.96 -23.45
N ARG A 266 -9.31 -45.65 -23.80
CA ARG A 266 -10.44 -45.07 -24.55
C ARG A 266 -11.23 -44.01 -23.75
N LYS A 267 -11.09 -43.98 -22.42
CA LYS A 267 -11.78 -42.99 -21.55
C LYS A 267 -10.90 -41.80 -21.17
N MET A 268 -9.64 -41.76 -21.60
CA MET A 268 -8.82 -40.60 -21.31
C MET A 268 -9.16 -39.48 -22.29
N PRO A 269 -9.47 -38.25 -21.81
CA PRO A 269 -9.64 -37.12 -22.69
C PRO A 269 -8.38 -36.99 -23.54
N LYS A 270 -8.58 -36.97 -24.87
CA LYS A 270 -7.50 -36.82 -25.85
C LYS A 270 -6.75 -35.55 -25.47
N LYS A 271 -5.52 -35.71 -25.03
CA LYS A 271 -4.63 -34.65 -24.55
C LYS A 271 -4.23 -33.79 -25.77
N GLU A 272 -5.12 -32.88 -26.17
CA GLU A 272 -4.96 -31.93 -27.30
C GLU A 272 -4.00 -30.76 -26.95
N GLU A 273 -3.08 -31.01 -26.02
CA GLU A 273 -2.48 -29.98 -25.19
C GLU A 273 -1.16 -29.42 -25.71
N THR A 274 -0.44 -30.06 -26.63
CA THR A 274 0.94 -29.61 -26.93
C THR A 274 1.08 -28.33 -27.75
N LYS A 275 -0.01 -27.80 -28.35
CA LYS A 275 0.03 -26.50 -29.07
C LYS A 275 -0.73 -25.37 -28.38
N LYS A 276 -1.74 -25.67 -27.56
CA LYS A 276 -2.45 -24.66 -26.74
C LYS A 276 -1.80 -24.45 -25.37
N GLU A 277 -1.11 -25.44 -24.78
CA GLU A 277 -0.42 -25.25 -23.50
C GLU A 277 0.73 -24.24 -23.57
N ARG A 278 1.51 -24.17 -24.65
CA ARG A 278 2.55 -23.11 -24.76
C ARG A 278 1.98 -21.68 -24.81
N LEU A 279 0.73 -21.53 -25.27
CA LEU A 279 0.03 -20.24 -25.30
C LEU A 279 -0.76 -19.97 -24.01
N ILE A 280 -1.21 -21.01 -23.31
CA ILE A 280 -1.93 -20.91 -22.04
C ILE A 280 -0.97 -20.80 -20.85
N GLU A 281 0.25 -21.36 -20.92
CA GLU A 281 1.26 -21.20 -19.86
C GLU A 281 1.78 -19.76 -19.78
N ILE A 282 1.74 -19.03 -20.90
CA ILE A 282 2.00 -17.57 -20.92
C ILE A 282 0.86 -16.80 -20.23
N LYS A 283 -0.40 -17.29 -20.27
CA LYS A 283 -1.55 -16.66 -19.61
C LYS A 283 -1.82 -17.16 -18.18
N GLY A 284 -1.34 -18.34 -17.80
CA GLY A 284 -1.59 -18.98 -16.51
C GLY A 284 -0.57 -18.66 -15.42
N MET A 285 0.60 -18.14 -15.78
CA MET A 285 1.56 -17.61 -14.81
C MET A 285 1.19 -16.17 -14.41
N GLU A 286 0.05 -16.01 -13.73
CA GLU A 286 -0.13 -14.86 -12.87
C GLU A 286 0.91 -14.97 -11.74
N ILE A 287 2.07 -14.33 -11.94
CA ILE A 287 2.99 -14.06 -10.85
C ILE A 287 2.18 -13.20 -9.87
N LYS A 288 1.81 -13.79 -8.74
CA LYS A 288 1.10 -13.07 -7.67
C LYS A 288 1.97 -11.91 -7.24
N ARG A 289 1.63 -10.72 -7.74
CA ARG A 289 2.30 -9.48 -7.36
C ARG A 289 2.16 -9.32 -5.85
N GLU A 290 3.27 -9.35 -5.14
CA GLU A 290 3.26 -8.92 -3.75
C GLU A 290 2.98 -7.40 -3.73
N LYS A 291 2.40 -6.90 -2.63
CA LYS A 291 1.79 -5.56 -2.55
C LYS A 291 2.76 -4.38 -2.84
N TYR A 292 4.06 -4.65 -2.95
CA TYR A 292 5.12 -3.66 -3.12
C TYR A 292 6.15 -4.04 -4.20
N GLU A 293 5.80 -4.95 -5.12
CA GLU A 293 6.71 -5.31 -6.22
C GLU A 293 6.64 -4.30 -7.37
N THR A 294 7.82 -3.87 -7.83
CA THR A 294 7.97 -3.09 -9.06
C THR A 294 7.98 -4.00 -10.28
N ASP A 295 7.72 -3.45 -11.47
CA ASP A 295 7.77 -4.25 -12.70
C ASP A 295 9.19 -4.80 -12.99
N PHE A 296 10.25 -4.12 -12.53
CA PHE A 296 11.62 -4.63 -12.54
C PHE A 296 11.80 -5.88 -11.67
N ASP A 297 11.21 -5.90 -10.47
CA ASP A 297 11.24 -7.08 -9.59
C ASP A 297 10.54 -8.28 -10.24
N VAL A 298 9.42 -8.02 -10.91
CA VAL A 298 8.66 -9.04 -11.64
C VAL A 298 9.48 -9.56 -12.82
N LEU A 299 10.13 -8.68 -13.59
CA LEU A 299 11.00 -9.06 -14.70
C LEU A 299 12.19 -9.90 -14.22
N TYR A 300 12.86 -9.49 -13.14
CA TYR A 300 13.95 -10.25 -12.55
C TYR A 300 13.51 -11.65 -12.10
N LYS A 301 12.37 -11.77 -11.40
CA LYS A 301 11.79 -13.07 -11.01
C LYS A 301 11.43 -13.94 -12.20
N LEU A 302 10.92 -13.33 -13.28
CA LEU A 302 10.57 -14.02 -14.52
C LEU A 302 11.82 -14.61 -15.18
N VAL A 303 12.89 -13.82 -15.32
CA VAL A 303 14.16 -14.27 -15.91
C VAL A 303 14.82 -15.33 -15.02
N LYS A 304 14.81 -15.14 -13.69
CA LYS A 304 15.38 -16.10 -12.73
C LYS A 304 14.71 -17.48 -12.78
N ARG A 305 13.41 -17.54 -13.06
CA ARG A 305 12.66 -18.81 -13.19
C ARG A 305 12.88 -19.50 -14.54
N ARG A 306 12.94 -18.73 -15.63
CA ARG A 306 13.10 -19.29 -16.99
C ARG A 306 14.56 -19.52 -17.39
N GLY A 307 15.50 -18.87 -16.72
CA GLY A 307 16.93 -18.85 -17.05
C GLY A 307 17.28 -17.83 -18.14
N SER A 308 16.46 -17.74 -19.19
CA SER A 308 16.60 -16.77 -20.27
C SER A 308 15.25 -16.29 -20.79
N ILE A 309 15.15 -15.04 -21.24
CA ILE A 309 13.94 -14.50 -21.88
C ILE A 309 14.29 -13.60 -23.06
N LYS A 310 13.54 -13.70 -24.16
CA LYS A 310 13.70 -12.85 -25.36
C LYS A 310 13.06 -11.48 -25.15
N LEU A 311 13.60 -10.46 -25.81
CA LEU A 311 13.07 -9.09 -25.73
C LEU A 311 11.58 -8.99 -26.13
N SER A 312 11.16 -9.73 -27.17
CA SER A 312 9.76 -9.78 -27.61
C SER A 312 8.81 -10.46 -26.63
N GLU A 313 9.30 -11.34 -25.75
CA GLU A 313 8.50 -11.91 -24.66
C GLU A 313 8.29 -10.91 -23.53
N ILE A 314 9.29 -10.07 -23.24
CA ILE A 314 9.19 -8.97 -22.28
C ILE A 314 8.16 -7.94 -22.78
N GLU A 315 8.26 -7.55 -24.05
CA GLU A 315 7.32 -6.65 -24.72
C GLU A 315 5.87 -7.12 -24.54
N LYS A 316 5.60 -8.40 -24.85
CA LYS A 316 4.26 -9.01 -24.74
C LYS A 316 3.79 -9.17 -23.29
N TYR A 317 4.69 -9.46 -22.34
CA TYR A 317 4.32 -9.70 -20.94
C TYR A 317 3.98 -8.39 -20.21
N PHE A 318 4.76 -7.33 -20.45
CA PHE A 318 4.58 -6.04 -19.79
C PHE A 318 3.73 -5.06 -20.59
N GLY A 319 3.46 -5.32 -21.87
CA GLY A 319 2.72 -4.41 -22.75
C GLY A 319 3.46 -3.09 -22.98
N ILE A 320 4.78 -3.15 -23.08
CA ILE A 320 5.68 -2.00 -23.30
C ILE A 320 6.28 -2.06 -24.71
N ASP A 321 6.78 -0.94 -25.22
CA ASP A 321 7.45 -0.89 -26.53
C ASP A 321 8.83 -1.57 -26.49
N LYS A 322 9.28 -2.08 -27.64
CA LYS A 322 10.55 -2.83 -27.78
C LYS A 322 11.76 -2.02 -27.30
N LYS A 323 11.80 -0.72 -27.60
CA LYS A 323 12.86 0.19 -27.14
C LYS A 323 12.92 0.30 -25.62
N LEU A 324 11.74 0.38 -24.98
CA LEU A 324 11.62 0.52 -23.54
C LEU A 324 11.97 -0.78 -22.81
N ALA A 325 11.64 -1.93 -23.42
CA ALA A 325 12.10 -3.24 -22.95
C ALA A 325 13.63 -3.37 -23.01
N GLU A 326 14.27 -2.82 -24.05
CA GLU A 326 15.72 -2.78 -24.19
C GLU A 326 16.37 -1.90 -23.11
N GLU A 327 15.84 -0.70 -22.88
CA GLU A 327 16.28 0.19 -21.79
C GLU A 327 16.17 -0.51 -20.42
N TRP A 328 15.08 -1.25 -20.17
CA TRP A 328 14.93 -2.01 -18.92
C TRP A 328 15.99 -3.11 -18.78
N CYS A 329 16.34 -3.78 -19.88
CA CYS A 329 17.40 -4.78 -19.89
C CYS A 329 18.77 -4.14 -19.59
N MET A 330 19.07 -2.99 -20.20
CA MET A 330 20.30 -2.23 -19.97
C MET A 330 20.42 -1.75 -18.51
N ILE A 331 19.32 -1.33 -17.88
CA ILE A 331 19.30 -0.94 -16.47
C ILE A 331 19.63 -2.13 -15.57
N LEU A 332 19.03 -3.30 -15.82
CA LEU A 332 19.27 -4.51 -15.05
C LEU A 332 20.71 -5.05 -15.22
N GLU A 333 21.27 -4.89 -16.42
CA GLU A 333 22.67 -5.18 -16.70
C GLU A 333 23.63 -4.19 -16.02
N GLY A 334 23.29 -2.90 -16.02
CA GLY A 334 24.07 -1.87 -15.32
C GLY A 334 24.14 -2.07 -13.79
N HIS A 335 23.20 -2.83 -13.22
CA HIS A 335 23.20 -3.25 -11.82
C HIS A 335 23.76 -4.66 -11.60
N SER A 336 24.36 -5.30 -12.61
CA SER A 336 24.91 -6.68 -12.56
C SER A 336 23.92 -7.72 -12.04
N MET A 337 22.61 -7.54 -12.31
CA MET A 337 21.60 -8.52 -11.90
C MET A 337 21.37 -9.59 -12.97
N LEU A 338 21.50 -9.21 -14.24
CA LEU A 338 21.25 -10.03 -15.43
C LEU A 338 22.22 -9.58 -16.53
N LYS A 339 22.50 -10.45 -17.50
CA LYS A 339 23.39 -10.15 -18.63
C LYS A 339 22.61 -10.14 -19.94
N LEU A 340 22.78 -9.10 -20.75
CA LEU A 340 22.13 -9.02 -22.04
C LEU A 340 23.00 -9.75 -23.08
N HIS A 341 22.46 -10.82 -23.64
CA HIS A 341 23.15 -11.67 -24.61
C HIS A 341 22.60 -11.43 -26.01
N TYR A 342 23.48 -11.01 -26.92
CA TYR A 342 23.17 -10.83 -28.33
C TYR A 342 23.65 -12.07 -29.12
N PRO A 343 22.77 -13.03 -29.46
CA PRO A 343 23.17 -14.16 -30.28
C PRO A 343 23.53 -13.70 -31.71
N PRO A 344 24.38 -14.43 -32.45
CA PRO A 344 24.75 -14.07 -33.83
C PRO A 344 23.56 -13.94 -34.78
N PHE A 345 22.51 -14.73 -34.52
CA PHE A 345 21.25 -14.67 -35.24
C PHE A 345 20.09 -14.68 -34.25
N GLY A 346 19.20 -13.70 -34.35
CA GLY A 346 17.99 -13.61 -33.55
C GLY A 346 17.86 -12.32 -32.75
N GLU A 347 16.91 -12.31 -31.83
CA GLU A 347 16.66 -11.17 -30.95
C GLU A 347 17.53 -11.24 -29.68
N PRO A 348 17.83 -10.08 -29.05
CA PRO A 348 18.54 -10.05 -27.78
C PRO A 348 17.80 -10.85 -26.69
N GLU A 349 18.57 -11.58 -25.88
CA GLU A 349 18.07 -12.41 -24.78
C GLU A 349 18.66 -11.96 -23.46
N LEU A 350 17.83 -11.75 -22.45
CA LEU A 350 18.27 -11.45 -21.10
C LEU A 350 18.49 -12.77 -20.35
N LYS A 351 19.72 -13.03 -19.89
CA LYS A 351 20.11 -14.26 -19.19
C LYS A 351 20.48 -13.95 -17.74
N VAL A 352 20.17 -14.87 -16.82
CA VAL A 352 20.69 -14.78 -15.46
C VAL A 352 22.20 -14.84 -15.54
N GLU A 353 22.88 -13.84 -14.98
CA GLU A 353 24.32 -13.91 -14.83
C GLU A 353 24.63 -15.10 -13.92
N LYS A 354 25.09 -16.19 -14.54
CA LYS A 354 25.64 -17.33 -13.81
C LYS A 354 26.98 -16.86 -13.26
N GLU A 355 26.94 -16.03 -12.23
CA GLU A 355 28.14 -15.67 -11.52
C GLU A 355 28.81 -16.95 -11.01
N ALA A 356 30.13 -16.89 -10.98
CA ALA A 356 31.15 -17.82 -10.51
C ALA A 356 30.94 -18.48 -9.12
N ASN A 357 29.72 -18.51 -8.59
CA ASN A 357 29.35 -19.10 -7.30
C ASN A 357 29.55 -20.64 -7.24
N GLU A 358 29.77 -21.30 -8.39
CA GLU A 358 30.21 -22.70 -8.43
C GLU A 358 31.75 -22.86 -8.40
N ARG A 359 32.54 -21.81 -8.70
CA ARG A 359 34.02 -21.90 -8.63
C ARG A 359 34.56 -21.72 -7.20
N ASN A 360 33.84 -21.03 -6.31
CA ASN A 360 34.20 -20.95 -4.88
C ASN A 360 33.64 -22.10 -4.02
N LYS A 361 32.54 -22.74 -4.44
CA LYS A 361 32.03 -23.97 -3.78
C LYS A 361 32.87 -25.22 -4.06
N ARG A 362 33.83 -25.16 -4.97
CA ARG A 362 34.80 -26.25 -5.24
C ARG A 362 36.19 -25.99 -4.64
N LYS A 363 36.37 -24.86 -3.94
CA LYS A 363 37.64 -24.48 -3.27
C LYS A 363 37.54 -24.46 -1.73
N VAL A 364 36.38 -24.82 -1.19
CA VAL A 364 36.11 -25.11 0.23
C VAL A 364 35.61 -26.54 0.28
#